data_AF-A0A4Z0RAQ5-F1
#
_entry.id   AF-A0A4Z0RAQ5-F1
#
_cell.length_a   1.000
_cell.length_b   1.000
_cell.length_c   1.000
_cell.angle_alpha   90.00
_cell.angle_beta   90.00
_cell.angle_gamma   90.00
#
_symmetry.space_group_name_H-M   'P 1'
#
loop_
_entity.id
_entity.type
_entity.pdbx_description
1 polymer ?
#
loop_
_entity_poly.entity_id
_entity_poly.type
_entity_poly.pdbx_seq_one_letter_code
_entity_poly.pdbx_strand_id
1 'polypeptide(L)'
;MGKEQLAKSLKEILGLRWSPVAVKLMKPGEEIPKGLMEPPMPLRYCQSIIAARRGNCLYMPPRKHACPDGSGILGMVEMSEKLRSGALYLLFKKLPNIECAQKMIASRPEFETGSHTATVLAPLEKATFVPDVVIFTLWPEQAMWLCCAKTYSSGERQNFITSGYNSSCADLTVQVIKSGEMNISFGCYGGRASSEIDDFELYVSIPYGQLQDVTDALQKLSVKSIPEERNKIYMPPIMDNVGIPGVQEDGSVEILIDTDRCIGCELCAAFCPGSVLEMVEIDGKKKSSVIAIENCSSCYTCVGQCPQKAIQLKHRTKVG
;
A
#
# COMPACT_ATOMS: atom_id res chain seq x y z
N MET A 1 13.40 -12.79 -11.04
CA MET A 1 13.82 -11.65 -11.86
C MET A 1 15.03 -10.96 -11.22
N GLY A 2 15.87 -10.27 -11.99
CA GLY A 2 16.91 -9.41 -11.43
C GLY A 2 16.33 -8.11 -10.83
N LYS A 3 17.08 -7.43 -9.95
CA LYS A 3 16.61 -6.21 -9.27
C LYS A 3 16.21 -5.08 -10.22
N GLU A 4 16.94 -4.91 -11.33
CA GLU A 4 16.60 -3.95 -12.38
C GLU A 4 15.24 -4.24 -13.02
N GLN A 5 14.97 -5.50 -13.32
CA GLN A 5 13.72 -5.94 -13.93
C GLN A 5 12.55 -5.82 -12.94
N LEU A 6 12.77 -6.15 -11.66
CA LEU A 6 11.79 -5.94 -10.59
C LEU A 6 11.44 -4.45 -10.47
N ALA A 7 12.45 -3.59 -10.35
CA ALA A 7 12.26 -2.15 -10.24
C ALA A 7 11.52 -1.59 -11.46
N LYS A 8 11.85 -2.04 -12.67
CA LYS A 8 11.15 -1.65 -13.90
C LYS A 8 9.67 -2.03 -13.86
N SER A 9 9.35 -3.30 -13.62
CA SER A 9 7.96 -3.77 -13.55
C SER A 9 7.14 -3.03 -12.48
N LEU A 10 7.71 -2.84 -11.29
CA LEU A 10 7.05 -2.13 -10.19
C LEU A 10 6.74 -0.68 -10.56
N LYS A 11 7.70 0.02 -11.17
CA LYS A 11 7.52 1.42 -11.63
C LYS A 11 6.43 1.53 -12.70
N GLU A 12 6.45 0.63 -13.69
CA GLU A 12 5.49 0.64 -14.79
C GLU A 12 4.06 0.29 -14.33
N ILE A 13 3.89 -0.79 -13.56
CA ILE A 13 2.56 -1.26 -13.12
C ILE A 13 1.90 -0.26 -12.16
N LEU A 14 2.65 0.16 -11.12
CA LEU A 14 2.11 1.03 -10.09
C LEU A 14 2.13 2.52 -10.49
N GLY A 15 2.86 2.89 -11.56
CA GLY A 15 3.03 4.29 -11.95
C GLY A 15 3.87 5.07 -10.93
N LEU A 16 4.95 4.45 -10.43
CA LEU A 16 5.75 5.04 -9.34
C LEU A 16 6.54 6.26 -9.81
N ARG A 17 6.41 7.37 -9.07
CA ARG A 17 7.24 8.56 -9.27
C ARG A 17 8.71 8.33 -8.91
N TRP A 18 8.95 7.55 -7.86
CA TRP A 18 10.28 7.34 -7.28
C TRP A 18 10.69 5.87 -7.39
N SER A 19 12.00 5.64 -7.42
CA SER A 19 12.52 4.27 -7.42
C SER A 19 12.29 3.62 -6.04
N PRO A 20 11.84 2.36 -5.97
CA PRO A 20 11.85 1.60 -4.72
C PRO A 20 13.26 1.58 -4.14
N VAL A 21 13.41 1.76 -2.83
CA VAL A 21 14.70 1.87 -2.16
C VAL A 21 15.06 0.54 -1.55
N ALA A 22 16.11 -0.08 -2.06
CA ALA A 22 16.78 -1.22 -1.44
C ALA A 22 17.52 -0.74 -0.18
N VAL A 23 17.28 -1.42 0.94
CA VAL A 23 17.96 -1.17 2.22
C VAL A 23 18.58 -2.47 2.73
N LYS A 24 19.82 -2.39 3.20
CA LYS A 24 20.44 -3.43 4.02
C LYS A 24 21.06 -2.82 5.29
N LEU A 25 20.97 -3.54 6.40
CA LEU A 25 21.73 -3.26 7.61
C LEU A 25 23.00 -4.09 7.61
N MET A 26 24.16 -3.43 7.63
CA MET A 26 25.45 -4.13 7.60
C MET A 26 25.78 -4.70 8.98
N LYS A 27 26.16 -5.99 9.01
CA LYS A 27 26.63 -6.65 10.24
C LYS A 27 28.13 -6.36 10.48
N PRO A 28 28.61 -6.47 11.72
CA PRO A 28 30.05 -6.41 12.00
C PRO A 28 30.84 -7.42 11.12
N GLY A 29 31.91 -6.95 10.50
CA GLY A 29 32.78 -7.77 9.65
C GLY A 29 32.35 -7.90 8.19
N GLU A 30 31.19 -7.37 7.78
CA GLU A 30 30.82 -7.35 6.36
C GLU A 30 31.62 -6.30 5.57
N GLU A 31 32.01 -6.66 4.34
CA GLU A 31 32.63 -5.72 3.41
C GLU A 31 31.61 -4.70 2.87
N ILE A 32 32.04 -3.45 2.72
CA ILE A 32 31.21 -2.38 2.16
C ILE A 32 30.96 -2.67 0.68
N PRO A 33 29.69 -2.77 0.22
CA PRO A 33 29.38 -2.97 -1.18
C PRO A 33 29.99 -1.89 -2.08
N LYS A 34 30.46 -2.30 -3.26
CA LYS A 34 31.06 -1.37 -4.24
C LYS A 34 30.03 -0.37 -4.76
N GLY A 35 30.49 0.84 -5.09
CA GLY A 35 29.67 1.89 -5.70
C GLY A 35 28.79 2.68 -4.73
N LEU A 36 28.96 2.47 -3.42
CA LEU A 36 28.32 3.27 -2.39
C LEU A 36 29.19 4.48 -2.02
N MET A 37 28.54 5.61 -1.72
CA MET A 37 29.21 6.81 -1.23
C MET A 37 28.70 7.19 0.16
N GLU A 38 29.56 7.80 0.97
CA GLU A 38 29.10 8.49 2.17
C GLU A 38 28.59 9.89 1.81
N PRO A 39 27.45 10.33 2.36
CA PRO A 39 27.02 11.71 2.13
C PRO A 39 28.01 12.70 2.75
N PRO A 40 28.15 13.90 2.17
CA PRO A 40 29.12 14.90 2.64
C PRO A 40 28.81 15.35 4.07
N MET A 41 27.53 15.35 4.45
CA MET A 41 27.04 15.69 5.79
C MET A 41 26.20 14.55 6.37
N PRO A 42 26.07 14.44 7.71
CA PRO A 42 25.17 13.49 8.32
C PRO A 42 23.72 13.72 7.87
N LEU A 43 23.03 12.64 7.52
CA LEU A 43 21.62 12.66 7.16
C LEU A 43 20.80 11.94 8.23
N ARG A 44 19.55 12.35 8.44
CA ARG A 44 18.60 11.49 9.15
C ARG A 44 18.33 10.26 8.28
N TYR A 45 18.03 9.12 8.90
CA TYR A 45 17.80 7.88 8.14
C TYR A 45 16.65 8.03 7.11
N CYS A 46 15.55 8.70 7.47
CA CYS A 46 14.48 9.05 6.54
C CYS A 46 14.97 9.90 5.34
N GLN A 47 15.90 10.85 5.56
CA GLN A 47 16.50 11.64 4.48
C GLN A 47 17.38 10.78 3.57
N SER A 48 18.08 9.78 4.12
CA SER A 48 18.88 8.85 3.31
C SER A 48 18.00 7.99 2.37
N ILE A 49 16.79 7.61 2.79
CA ILE A 49 15.81 6.93 1.93
C ILE A 49 15.38 7.86 0.79
N ILE A 50 15.15 9.15 1.08
CA ILE A 50 14.75 10.13 0.06
C ILE A 50 15.91 10.46 -0.90
N ALA A 51 17.14 10.52 -0.42
CA ALA A 51 18.30 10.64 -1.30
C ALA A 51 18.42 9.38 -2.18
N ALA A 52 18.20 8.19 -1.63
CA ALA A 52 18.29 6.94 -2.38
C ALA A 52 17.18 6.81 -3.44
N ARG A 53 15.93 7.16 -3.13
CA ARG A 53 14.81 7.11 -4.11
C ARG A 53 15.04 7.99 -5.35
N ARG A 54 15.97 8.96 -5.24
CA ARG A 54 16.41 9.91 -6.27
C ARG A 54 17.67 9.50 -7.03
N GLY A 55 18.18 8.29 -6.81
CA GLY A 55 19.28 7.74 -7.61
C GLY A 55 20.61 7.57 -6.88
N ASN A 56 20.73 8.00 -5.62
CA ASN A 56 21.97 7.92 -4.85
C ASN A 56 22.17 6.55 -4.21
N CYS A 57 23.40 6.05 -4.20
CA CYS A 57 23.76 4.79 -3.55
C CYS A 57 24.63 5.11 -2.34
N LEU A 58 24.10 4.91 -1.14
CA LEU A 58 24.63 5.45 0.10
C LEU A 58 25.18 4.36 1.02
N TYR A 59 26.32 4.65 1.64
CA TYR A 59 26.85 3.97 2.82
C TYR A 59 26.76 4.93 4.01
N MET A 60 26.09 4.49 5.07
CA MET A 60 25.73 5.33 6.21
C MET A 60 26.19 4.67 7.52
N PRO A 61 27.48 4.86 7.90
CA PRO A 61 27.98 4.48 9.21
C PRO A 61 27.41 5.40 10.31
N PRO A 62 27.64 5.14 11.61
CA PRO A 62 26.96 5.86 12.69
C PRO A 62 27.20 7.36 12.65
N ARG A 63 28.44 7.79 12.31
CA ARG A 63 28.81 9.20 12.16
C ARG A 63 28.07 9.96 11.04
N LYS A 64 27.42 9.22 10.13
CA LYS A 64 26.61 9.79 9.04
C LYS A 64 25.13 9.80 9.37
N HIS A 65 24.71 9.27 10.52
CA HIS A 65 23.33 9.39 11.00
C HIS A 65 23.15 10.61 11.91
N ALA A 66 22.31 11.56 11.48
CA ALA A 66 22.01 12.78 12.24
C ALA A 66 20.94 12.58 13.34
N CYS A 67 20.23 11.45 13.33
CA CYS A 67 19.17 11.16 14.30
C CYS A 67 19.64 10.07 15.27
N PRO A 68 19.94 10.39 16.55
CA PRO A 68 20.47 9.42 17.50
C PRO A 68 19.46 8.30 17.82
N ASP A 69 18.18 8.64 17.83
CA ASP A 69 17.09 7.68 18.01
C ASP A 69 17.03 6.69 16.83
N GLY A 70 17.22 7.18 15.60
CA GLY A 70 17.28 6.35 14.41
C GLY A 70 18.46 5.38 14.41
N SER A 71 19.68 5.87 14.67
CA SER A 71 20.88 5.01 14.72
C SER A 71 20.85 4.02 15.88
N GLY A 72 20.23 4.39 17.01
CA GLY A 72 20.02 3.47 18.12
C GLY A 72 19.01 2.37 17.81
N ILE A 73 17.86 2.72 17.23
CA ILE A 73 16.82 1.74 16.85
C ILE A 73 17.37 0.71 15.85
N LEU A 74 18.22 1.16 14.93
CA LEU A 74 18.87 0.31 13.93
C LEU A 74 20.03 -0.53 14.50
N GLY A 75 20.29 -0.46 15.81
CA GLY A 75 21.28 -1.30 16.49
C GLY A 75 22.73 -0.86 16.32
N MET A 76 22.98 0.41 15.93
CA MET A 76 24.35 0.87 15.66
C MET A 76 25.06 1.47 16.86
N VAL A 77 24.33 2.22 17.69
CA VAL A 77 24.88 3.00 18.81
C VAL A 77 23.95 2.93 20.00
N GLU A 78 24.50 3.03 21.21
CA GLU A 78 23.68 3.10 22.41
C GLU A 78 22.90 4.42 22.45
N MET A 79 21.63 4.35 22.84
CA MET A 79 20.83 5.55 23.06
C MET A 79 21.22 6.20 24.38
N SER A 80 21.16 7.53 24.44
CA SER A 80 21.36 8.24 25.71
C SER A 80 20.27 7.88 26.72
N GLU A 81 20.59 8.00 28.01
CA GLU A 81 19.64 7.74 29.10
C GLU A 81 18.33 8.53 28.94
N LYS A 82 18.42 9.78 28.46
CA LYS A 82 17.25 10.65 28.20
C LYS A 82 16.36 10.15 27.05
N LEU A 83 16.93 9.46 26.07
CA LEU A 83 16.18 8.80 24.99
C LEU A 83 15.55 7.50 25.52
N ARG A 84 16.34 6.65 26.17
CA ARG A 84 15.90 5.35 26.73
C ARG A 84 14.75 5.49 27.73
N SER A 85 14.82 6.49 28.60
CA SER A 85 13.81 6.77 29.63
C SER A 85 12.52 7.38 29.08
N GLY A 86 12.54 7.99 27.88
CA GLY A 86 11.42 8.73 27.32
C GLY A 86 11.37 10.22 27.71
N ALA A 87 12.30 10.71 28.54
CA ALA A 87 12.34 12.11 28.98
C ALA A 87 12.37 13.11 27.82
N LEU A 88 13.06 12.78 26.71
CA LEU A 88 13.10 13.65 25.53
C LEU A 88 11.74 13.80 24.85
N TYR A 89 10.88 12.78 24.86
CA TYR A 89 9.55 12.89 24.25
C TYR A 89 8.65 13.85 25.03
N LEU A 90 8.83 13.97 26.34
CA LEU A 90 8.16 14.98 27.17
C LEU A 90 8.73 16.37 26.94
N LEU A 91 10.06 16.48 26.86
CA LEU A 91 10.72 17.77 26.60
C LEU A 91 10.25 18.37 25.27
N PHE A 92 10.08 17.54 24.25
CA PHE A 92 9.53 17.96 22.94
C PHE A 92 8.00 18.06 22.91
N LYS A 93 7.31 17.90 24.06
CA LYS A 93 5.85 17.96 24.20
C LYS A 93 5.09 17.02 23.26
N LYS A 94 5.68 15.84 22.98
CA LYS A 94 5.09 14.83 22.10
C LYS A 94 4.13 13.90 22.83
N LEU A 95 4.36 13.72 24.13
CA LEU A 95 3.59 12.83 24.98
C LEU A 95 3.22 13.53 26.29
N PRO A 96 2.08 13.14 26.91
CA PRO A 96 1.55 13.87 28.06
C PRO A 96 2.32 13.59 29.35
N ASN A 97 2.90 12.39 29.51
CA ASN A 97 3.59 11.96 30.72
C ASN A 97 4.56 10.80 30.45
N ILE A 98 5.42 10.51 31.44
CA ILE A 98 6.52 9.54 31.30
C ILE A 98 6.02 8.11 31.11
N GLU A 99 4.89 7.75 31.71
CA GLU A 99 4.29 6.42 31.58
C GLU A 99 3.90 6.14 30.12
N CYS A 100 3.26 7.11 29.45
CA CYS A 100 2.97 7.01 28.02
C CYS A 100 4.25 6.89 27.18
N ALA A 101 5.31 7.64 27.52
CA ALA A 101 6.59 7.57 26.82
C ALA A 101 7.28 6.21 26.99
N GLN A 102 7.28 5.65 28.19
CA GLN A 102 7.84 4.34 28.47
C GLN A 102 7.07 3.22 27.77
N LYS A 103 5.73 3.29 27.73
CA LYS A 103 4.90 2.32 26.99
C LYS A 103 5.18 2.36 25.49
N MET A 104 5.33 3.56 24.91
CA MET A 104 5.69 3.72 23.50
C MET A 104 7.09 3.17 23.22
N ILE A 105 8.07 3.45 24.09
CA ILE A 105 9.44 2.93 23.91
C ILE A 105 9.48 1.40 24.05
N ALA A 106 8.79 0.82 25.03
CA ALA A 106 8.77 -0.62 25.26
C ALA A 106 8.11 -1.42 24.12
N SER A 107 7.16 -0.82 23.41
CA SER A 107 6.50 -1.44 22.24
C SER A 107 7.22 -1.21 20.92
N ARG A 108 8.25 -0.35 20.90
CA ARG A 108 8.98 0.01 19.69
C ARG A 108 9.95 -1.09 19.28
N PRO A 109 9.91 -1.57 18.03
CA PRO A 109 10.89 -2.51 17.53
C PRO A 109 12.27 -1.83 17.35
N GLU A 110 13.31 -2.46 17.90
CA GLU A 110 14.72 -2.02 17.76
C GLU A 110 15.69 -3.22 17.75
N PHE A 111 16.88 -3.05 17.18
CA PHE A 111 17.95 -4.04 17.27
C PHE A 111 18.86 -3.80 18.48
N GLU A 112 19.53 -4.86 18.93
CA GLU A 112 20.53 -4.77 20.01
C GLU A 112 21.67 -3.83 19.62
N THR A 113 22.16 -3.07 20.58
CA THR A 113 23.27 -2.13 20.38
C THR A 113 24.52 -2.86 19.87
N GLY A 114 25.11 -2.35 18.80
CA GLY A 114 26.30 -2.91 18.17
C GLY A 114 26.04 -4.08 17.22
N SER A 115 24.79 -4.52 17.07
CA SER A 115 24.42 -5.61 16.14
C SER A 115 24.62 -5.23 14.67
N HIS A 116 24.63 -3.94 14.34
CA HIS A 116 24.84 -3.44 12.99
C HIS A 116 25.82 -2.26 12.97
N THR A 117 26.56 -2.11 11.88
CA THR A 117 27.63 -1.11 11.75
C THR A 117 27.28 0.01 10.80
N ALA A 118 26.32 -0.18 9.90
CA ALA A 118 25.89 0.84 8.95
C ALA A 118 24.52 0.50 8.33
N THR A 119 23.89 1.50 7.73
CA THR A 119 22.84 1.27 6.73
C THR A 119 23.44 1.45 5.33
N VAL A 120 23.03 0.62 4.39
CA VAL A 120 23.31 0.83 2.96
C VAL A 120 21.99 0.93 2.21
N LEU A 121 21.90 1.95 1.35
CA LEU A 121 20.67 2.27 0.64
C LEU A 121 20.97 2.56 -0.83
N ALA A 122 20.10 2.12 -1.73
CA ALA A 122 20.18 2.47 -3.15
C ALA A 122 18.79 2.38 -3.80
N PRO A 123 18.55 3.03 -4.95
CA PRO A 123 17.50 2.56 -5.86
C PRO A 123 17.64 1.06 -6.08
N LEU A 124 16.53 0.33 -6.07
CA LEU A 124 16.51 -1.12 -6.21
C LEU A 124 17.29 -1.57 -7.46
N GLU A 125 17.10 -0.88 -8.59
CA GLU A 125 17.80 -1.15 -9.84
C GLU A 125 19.32 -0.92 -9.78
N LYS A 126 19.82 -0.12 -8.85
CA LYS A 126 21.27 0.17 -8.71
C LYS A 126 21.93 -0.58 -7.57
N ALA A 127 21.17 -1.34 -6.78
CA ALA A 127 21.68 -1.97 -5.58
C ALA A 127 22.74 -3.04 -5.92
N THR A 128 23.99 -2.84 -5.47
CA THR A 128 25.10 -3.80 -5.61
C THR A 128 25.13 -4.85 -4.50
N PHE A 129 24.14 -4.83 -3.60
CA PHE A 129 23.99 -5.72 -2.46
C PHE A 129 22.62 -6.43 -2.49
N VAL A 130 22.47 -7.47 -1.66
CA VAL A 130 21.17 -8.11 -1.40
C VAL A 130 20.46 -7.30 -0.31
N PRO A 131 19.31 -6.67 -0.59
CA PRO A 131 18.57 -5.89 0.41
C PRO A 131 17.94 -6.81 1.46
N ASP A 132 17.79 -6.31 2.69
CA ASP A 132 16.93 -6.94 3.69
C ASP A 132 15.47 -6.56 3.40
N VAL A 133 15.23 -5.29 3.10
CA VAL A 133 13.91 -4.72 2.80
C VAL A 133 13.95 -3.79 1.61
N VAL A 134 12.79 -3.60 0.97
CA VAL A 134 12.58 -2.61 -0.08
C VAL A 134 11.48 -1.66 0.35
N ILE A 135 11.85 -0.38 0.47
CA ILE A 135 10.97 0.69 0.93
C ILE A 135 10.46 1.49 -0.27
N PHE A 136 9.15 1.64 -0.34
CA PHE A 136 8.45 2.39 -1.36
C PHE A 136 7.93 3.71 -0.80
N THR A 137 8.03 4.80 -1.56
CA THR A 137 7.23 6.00 -1.32
C THR A 137 6.09 6.04 -2.32
N LEU A 138 4.85 6.05 -1.82
CA LEU A 138 3.65 5.73 -2.58
C LEU A 138 2.53 6.73 -2.30
N TRP A 139 1.62 6.84 -3.25
CA TRP A 139 0.26 7.30 -2.99
C TRP A 139 -0.61 6.19 -2.38
N PRO A 140 -1.71 6.52 -1.68
CA PRO A 140 -2.57 5.52 -1.04
C PRO A 140 -3.07 4.41 -1.98
N GLU A 141 -3.43 4.75 -3.22
CA GLU A 141 -3.86 3.76 -4.22
C GLU A 141 -2.75 2.74 -4.56
N GLN A 142 -1.51 3.20 -4.70
CA GLN A 142 -0.39 2.33 -5.04
C GLN A 142 -0.07 1.37 -3.87
N ALA A 143 -0.20 1.86 -2.64
CA ALA A 143 -0.05 1.04 -1.44
C ALA A 143 -1.17 0.00 -1.32
N MET A 144 -2.41 0.36 -1.65
CA MET A 144 -3.52 -0.60 -1.73
C MET A 144 -3.20 -1.74 -2.71
N TRP A 145 -2.64 -1.44 -3.89
CA TRP A 145 -2.27 -2.49 -4.83
C TRP A 145 -1.17 -3.42 -4.33
N LEU A 146 -0.23 -2.94 -3.52
CA LEU A 146 0.72 -3.82 -2.84
C LEU A 146 0.04 -4.76 -1.83
N CYS A 147 -0.97 -4.28 -1.09
CA CYS A 147 -1.78 -5.13 -0.21
C CYS A 147 -2.56 -6.16 -1.03
N CYS A 148 -3.23 -5.75 -2.10
CA CYS A 148 -3.94 -6.65 -3.01
C CYS A 148 -2.99 -7.71 -3.59
N ALA A 149 -1.78 -7.33 -3.97
CA ALA A 149 -0.78 -8.27 -4.49
C ALA A 149 -0.30 -9.27 -3.43
N LYS A 150 -0.11 -8.84 -2.17
CA LYS A 150 0.24 -9.74 -1.08
C LYS A 150 -0.92 -10.70 -0.77
N THR A 151 -2.16 -10.22 -0.73
CA THR A 151 -3.36 -11.05 -0.55
C THR A 151 -3.64 -11.94 -1.76
N TYR A 152 -3.24 -11.56 -2.98
CA TYR A 152 -3.44 -12.36 -4.18
C TYR A 152 -2.81 -13.75 -4.04
N SER A 153 -1.62 -13.82 -3.43
CA SER A 153 -0.88 -15.08 -3.29
C SER A 153 -1.26 -15.86 -2.03
N SER A 154 -1.65 -15.19 -0.93
CA SER A 154 -1.93 -15.86 0.35
C SER A 154 -3.41 -15.95 0.76
N GLY A 155 -4.26 -15.06 0.24
CA GLY A 155 -5.63 -14.84 0.72
C GLY A 155 -5.72 -14.14 2.09
N GLU A 156 -4.58 -13.84 2.73
CA GLU A 156 -4.53 -13.31 4.09
C GLU A 156 -4.59 -11.77 4.11
N ARG A 157 -5.06 -11.24 5.25
CA ARG A 157 -5.01 -9.80 5.55
C ARG A 157 -3.64 -9.41 6.11
N GLN A 158 -3.15 -8.25 5.71
CA GLN A 158 -1.95 -7.67 6.30
C GLN A 158 -2.28 -7.05 7.66
N ASN A 159 -1.40 -7.26 8.64
CA ASN A 159 -1.48 -6.65 9.97
C ASN A 159 -0.35 -5.64 10.15
N PHE A 160 -0.67 -4.36 9.98
CA PHE A 160 0.32 -3.30 10.07
C PHE A 160 0.54 -2.82 11.50
N ILE A 161 1.81 -2.59 11.85
CA ILE A 161 2.23 -2.08 13.15
C ILE A 161 2.90 -0.73 12.92
N THR A 162 2.18 0.35 13.20
CA THR A 162 2.62 1.73 12.96
C THR A 162 2.08 2.64 14.05
N SER A 163 2.84 3.67 14.43
CA SER A 163 2.48 4.59 15.50
C SER A 163 2.59 6.08 15.14
N GLY A 164 3.12 6.40 13.96
CA GLY A 164 3.53 7.78 13.63
C GLY A 164 4.77 8.26 14.39
N TYR A 165 5.37 7.42 15.24
CA TYR A 165 6.68 7.61 15.86
C TYR A 165 7.66 6.62 15.27
N ASN A 166 8.92 7.04 15.12
CA ASN A 166 10.02 6.16 14.69
C ASN A 166 9.85 5.42 13.35
N SER A 167 8.79 5.70 12.58
CA SER A 167 8.54 5.37 11.17
C SER A 167 9.66 4.67 10.39
N SER A 168 10.58 5.39 9.75
CA SER A 168 11.51 4.75 8.81
C SER A 168 12.42 3.72 9.47
N CYS A 169 12.96 4.00 10.66
CA CYS A 169 13.83 3.07 11.36
C CYS A 169 13.04 1.92 11.98
N ALA A 170 12.03 2.19 12.80
CA ALA A 170 11.25 1.18 13.50
C ALA A 170 10.27 0.47 12.56
N ASP A 171 9.27 1.18 12.03
CA ASP A 171 8.16 0.59 11.28
C ASP A 171 8.58 0.01 9.91
N LEU A 172 9.43 0.70 9.16
CA LEU A 172 9.76 0.29 7.78
C LEU A 172 11.00 -0.59 7.69
N THR A 173 11.87 -0.58 8.70
CA THR A 173 13.12 -1.35 8.67
C THR A 173 13.12 -2.44 9.73
N VAL A 174 13.18 -2.10 11.01
CA VAL A 174 13.32 -3.11 12.07
C VAL A 174 12.09 -4.02 12.13
N GLN A 175 10.88 -3.48 12.10
CA GLN A 175 9.65 -4.25 12.17
C GLN A 175 9.58 -5.27 11.04
N VAL A 176 9.86 -4.86 9.80
CA VAL A 176 9.80 -5.72 8.61
C VAL A 176 10.90 -6.78 8.62
N ILE A 177 12.12 -6.43 9.01
CA ILE A 177 13.22 -7.41 9.13
C ILE A 177 12.90 -8.46 10.20
N LYS A 178 12.37 -8.02 11.35
CA LYS A 178 12.08 -8.93 12.48
C LYS A 178 10.85 -9.80 12.26
N SER A 179 9.77 -9.24 11.72
CA SER A 179 8.53 -10.01 11.50
C SER A 179 8.59 -10.85 10.24
N GLY A 180 9.43 -10.48 9.27
CA GLY A 180 9.37 -11.06 7.93
C GLY A 180 8.09 -10.70 7.17
N GLU A 181 7.34 -9.70 7.63
CA GLU A 181 6.07 -9.28 7.02
C GLU A 181 6.13 -7.83 6.57
N MET A 182 5.41 -7.53 5.47
CA MET A 182 5.33 -6.16 4.96
C MET A 182 4.68 -5.22 6.00
N ASN A 183 5.12 -3.96 6.01
CA ASN A 183 4.57 -2.95 6.91
C ASN A 183 4.36 -1.60 6.23
N ILE A 184 3.44 -0.80 6.78
CA ILE A 184 3.13 0.56 6.32
C ILE A 184 3.62 1.59 7.34
N SER A 185 3.95 2.79 6.88
CA SER A 185 4.14 3.92 7.78
C SER A 185 3.75 5.24 7.12
N PHE A 186 3.15 6.12 7.90
CA PHE A 186 2.72 7.44 7.43
C PHE A 186 3.86 8.47 7.46
N GLY A 187 5.08 8.07 7.79
CA GLY A 187 6.15 8.99 8.17
C GLY A 187 5.97 9.46 9.62
N CYS A 188 7.08 9.58 10.36
CA CYS A 188 7.03 10.12 11.71
C CYS A 188 7.10 11.64 11.68
N TYR A 189 6.67 12.30 12.77
CA TYR A 189 6.78 13.76 12.92
C TYR A 189 8.17 14.29 12.51
N GLY A 190 9.23 13.66 13.02
CA GLY A 190 10.60 14.08 12.70
C GLY A 190 10.97 13.82 11.23
N GLY A 191 10.46 12.75 10.64
CA GLY A 191 10.64 12.44 9.23
C GLY A 191 9.99 13.48 8.33
N ARG A 192 8.69 13.74 8.53
CA ARG A 192 7.94 14.75 7.77
C ARG A 192 8.50 16.15 7.97
N ALA A 193 8.88 16.53 9.19
CA ALA A 193 9.47 17.84 9.47
C ALA A 193 10.88 18.06 8.89
N SER A 194 11.59 16.99 8.51
CA SER A 194 12.98 17.08 8.02
C SER A 194 13.14 16.62 6.57
N SER A 195 12.04 16.43 5.88
CA SER A 195 12.06 15.96 4.52
C SER A 195 10.83 16.39 3.73
N GLU A 196 10.85 16.10 2.45
CA GLU A 196 9.86 16.50 1.45
C GLU A 196 8.74 15.46 1.26
N ILE A 197 8.44 14.68 2.30
CA ILE A 197 7.31 13.75 2.24
C ILE A 197 6.04 14.60 2.14
N ASP A 198 5.34 14.44 1.04
CA ASP A 198 4.10 15.17 0.76
C ASP A 198 2.91 14.61 1.56
N ASP A 199 1.84 15.39 1.70
CA ASP A 199 0.62 15.00 2.42
C ASP A 199 -0.10 13.80 1.79
N PHE A 200 0.11 13.57 0.48
CA PHE A 200 -0.41 12.42 -0.24
C PHE A 200 0.59 11.26 -0.36
N GLU A 201 1.79 11.39 0.22
CA GLU A 201 2.79 10.32 0.25
C GLU A 201 2.73 9.53 1.57
N LEU A 202 2.81 8.21 1.46
CA LEU A 202 3.06 7.28 2.56
C LEU A 202 4.16 6.28 2.17
N TYR A 203 4.57 5.45 3.12
CA TYR A 203 5.55 4.41 2.89
C TYR A 203 4.98 3.01 3.07
N VAL A 204 5.44 2.09 2.22
CA VAL A 204 5.31 0.65 2.42
C VAL A 204 6.70 0.04 2.36
N SER A 205 6.98 -0.94 3.20
CA SER A 205 8.22 -1.71 3.16
C SER A 205 7.90 -3.19 3.06
N ILE A 206 8.62 -3.89 2.18
CA ILE A 206 8.43 -5.31 1.88
C ILE A 206 9.77 -6.03 2.11
N PRO A 207 9.78 -7.21 2.78
CA PRO A 207 10.97 -8.04 2.84
C PRO A 207 11.45 -8.39 1.43
N TYR A 208 12.74 -8.24 1.14
CA TYR A 208 13.25 -8.42 -0.23
C TYR A 208 12.92 -9.81 -0.81
N GLY A 209 12.95 -10.85 0.04
CA GLY A 209 12.61 -12.23 -0.36
C GLY A 209 11.19 -12.42 -0.90
N GLN A 210 10.25 -11.52 -0.57
CA GLN A 210 8.85 -11.58 -1.02
C GLN A 210 8.56 -10.69 -2.23
N LEU A 211 9.55 -9.90 -2.67
CA LEU A 211 9.33 -8.87 -3.67
C LEU A 211 8.99 -9.46 -5.06
N GLN A 212 9.55 -10.62 -5.38
CA GLN A 212 9.25 -11.34 -6.62
C GLN A 212 7.77 -11.73 -6.68
N ASP A 213 7.27 -12.41 -5.64
CA ASP A 213 5.88 -12.88 -5.58
C ASP A 213 4.88 -11.72 -5.67
N VAL A 214 5.20 -10.61 -4.98
CA VAL A 214 4.40 -9.38 -5.05
C VAL A 214 4.39 -8.82 -6.48
N THR A 215 5.54 -8.80 -7.15
CA THR A 215 5.65 -8.30 -8.53
C THR A 215 4.86 -9.17 -9.50
N ASP A 216 4.91 -10.49 -9.35
CA ASP A 216 4.18 -11.43 -10.20
C ASP A 216 2.66 -11.32 -9.99
N ALA A 217 2.21 -11.13 -8.75
CA ALA A 217 0.81 -10.84 -8.46
C ALA A 217 0.35 -9.51 -9.07
N LEU A 218 1.16 -8.46 -8.96
CA LEU A 218 0.89 -7.16 -9.59
C LEU A 218 0.77 -7.27 -11.11
N GLN A 219 1.62 -8.08 -11.77
CA GLN A 219 1.51 -8.33 -13.21
C GLN A 219 0.14 -8.92 -13.57
N LYS A 220 -0.36 -9.88 -12.80
CA LYS A 220 -1.70 -10.46 -13.03
C LYS A 220 -2.81 -9.45 -12.79
N LEU A 221 -2.72 -8.67 -11.71
CA LEU A 221 -3.68 -7.60 -11.40
C LEU A 221 -3.67 -6.48 -12.45
N SER A 222 -2.52 -6.22 -13.08
CA SER A 222 -2.36 -5.19 -14.11
C SER A 222 -3.11 -5.47 -15.42
N VAL A 223 -3.48 -6.73 -15.67
CA VAL A 223 -4.23 -7.12 -16.87
C VAL A 223 -5.65 -6.57 -16.85
N LYS A 224 -6.27 -6.45 -15.66
CA LYS A 224 -7.69 -6.10 -15.54
C LYS A 224 -7.97 -5.15 -14.38
N SER A 225 -7.72 -5.58 -13.14
CA SER A 225 -8.18 -4.88 -11.93
C SER A 225 -7.61 -3.48 -11.78
N ILE A 226 -6.30 -3.30 -12.03
CA ILE A 226 -5.65 -1.98 -11.93
C ILE A 226 -6.22 -1.00 -12.97
N PRO A 227 -6.27 -1.32 -14.29
CA PRO A 227 -6.89 -0.46 -15.28
C PRO A 227 -8.36 -0.15 -15.00
N GLU A 228 -9.16 -1.14 -14.58
CA GLU A 228 -10.59 -0.97 -14.31
C GLU A 228 -10.86 0.01 -13.16
N GLU A 229 -10.10 -0.09 -12.06
CA GLU A 229 -10.18 0.85 -10.94
C GLU A 229 -9.80 2.27 -11.36
N ARG A 230 -8.69 2.42 -12.08
CA ARG A 230 -8.21 3.73 -12.55
C ARG A 230 -9.17 4.39 -13.55
N ASN A 231 -9.87 3.58 -14.35
CA ASN A 231 -10.91 4.02 -15.28
C ASN A 231 -12.30 4.21 -14.61
N LYS A 232 -12.41 3.95 -13.30
CA LYS A 232 -13.65 4.12 -12.52
C LYS A 232 -14.86 3.41 -13.13
N ILE A 233 -14.67 2.18 -13.65
CA ILE A 233 -15.70 1.48 -14.44
C ILE A 233 -17.01 1.20 -13.68
N TYR A 234 -16.95 1.18 -12.34
CA TYR A 234 -18.10 0.95 -11.46
C TYR A 234 -18.80 2.23 -11.02
N MET A 235 -18.31 3.41 -11.42
CA MET A 235 -18.89 4.68 -10.99
C MET A 235 -20.25 4.90 -11.71
N PRO A 236 -21.39 4.90 -10.99
CA PRO A 236 -22.68 5.28 -11.57
C PRO A 236 -22.65 6.78 -11.94
N PRO A 237 -23.68 7.32 -12.63
CA PRO A 237 -23.79 8.77 -12.82
C PRO A 237 -23.60 9.50 -11.47
N ILE A 238 -22.70 10.49 -11.46
CA ILE A 238 -22.43 11.30 -10.28
C ILE A 238 -23.71 12.06 -9.94
N MET A 239 -24.31 11.73 -8.80
CA MET A 239 -25.44 12.48 -8.24
C MET A 239 -24.88 13.54 -7.29
N ASP A 240 -24.60 14.74 -7.82
CA ASP A 240 -24.10 15.87 -7.00
C ASP A 240 -25.13 16.32 -5.95
N ASN A 241 -26.42 16.14 -6.24
CA ASN A 241 -27.52 16.40 -5.33
C ASN A 241 -28.43 15.18 -5.25
N VAL A 242 -28.58 14.63 -4.04
CA VAL A 242 -29.54 13.56 -3.77
C VAL A 242 -30.88 14.21 -3.44
N GLY A 243 -31.85 14.08 -4.36
CA GLY A 243 -33.22 14.51 -4.12
C GLY A 243 -33.96 13.56 -3.17
N ILE A 244 -34.98 14.06 -2.48
CA ILE A 244 -35.92 13.20 -1.75
C ILE A 244 -36.68 12.37 -2.81
N PRO A 245 -36.69 11.03 -2.72
CA PRO A 245 -37.52 10.22 -3.60
C PRO A 245 -38.97 10.71 -3.51
N GLY A 246 -39.61 11.00 -4.65
CA GLY A 246 -41.05 11.22 -4.67
C GLY A 246 -41.78 10.01 -4.07
N VAL A 247 -42.99 10.19 -3.54
CA VAL A 247 -43.78 9.10 -2.93
C VAL A 247 -43.94 7.97 -3.96
N GLN A 248 -43.22 6.86 -3.77
CA GLN A 248 -43.35 5.65 -4.58
C GLN A 248 -44.43 4.78 -3.92
N GLU A 249 -45.62 4.69 -4.51
CA GLU A 249 -46.72 3.90 -3.95
C GLU A 249 -46.58 2.39 -4.19
N ASP A 250 -45.81 1.93 -5.19
CA ASP A 250 -45.69 0.48 -5.51
C ASP A 250 -44.27 -0.11 -5.46
N GLY A 251 -43.21 0.73 -5.34
CA GLY A 251 -41.81 0.30 -5.21
C GLY A 251 -41.30 -0.65 -6.31
N SER A 252 -42.03 -0.85 -7.41
CA SER A 252 -41.75 -1.91 -8.36
C SER A 252 -40.59 -1.54 -9.29
N VAL A 253 -39.65 -2.48 -9.42
CA VAL A 253 -38.40 -2.32 -10.17
C VAL A 253 -38.45 -3.24 -11.37
N GLU A 254 -38.08 -2.69 -12.52
CA GLU A 254 -37.94 -3.42 -13.77
C GLU A 254 -36.47 -3.46 -14.15
N ILE A 255 -35.96 -4.66 -14.45
CA ILE A 255 -34.61 -4.85 -14.97
C ILE A 255 -34.73 -5.10 -16.47
N LEU A 256 -34.09 -4.23 -17.26
CA LEU A 256 -34.04 -4.33 -18.71
C LEU A 256 -32.66 -4.84 -19.12
N ILE A 257 -32.62 -5.88 -19.95
CA ILE A 257 -31.39 -6.49 -20.44
C ILE A 257 -31.36 -6.40 -21.97
N ASP A 258 -30.38 -5.70 -22.51
CA ASP A 258 -30.05 -5.67 -23.93
C ASP A 258 -29.29 -6.97 -24.29
N THR A 259 -30.01 -7.92 -24.89
CA THR A 259 -29.46 -9.23 -25.26
C THR A 259 -28.43 -9.15 -26.37
N ASP A 260 -28.47 -8.12 -27.22
CA ASP A 260 -27.48 -7.93 -28.28
C ASP A 260 -26.13 -7.48 -27.70
N ARG A 261 -26.14 -6.61 -26.70
CA ARG A 261 -24.94 -6.17 -25.97
C ARG A 261 -24.44 -7.20 -24.95
N CYS A 262 -25.29 -8.06 -24.41
CA CYS A 262 -24.88 -9.03 -23.41
C CYS A 262 -23.89 -10.07 -24.00
N ILE A 263 -22.67 -10.13 -23.48
CA ILE A 263 -21.64 -11.10 -23.92
C ILE A 263 -21.58 -12.39 -23.09
N GLY A 264 -22.50 -12.57 -22.14
CA GLY A 264 -22.57 -13.81 -21.36
C GLY A 264 -21.51 -13.99 -20.27
N CYS A 265 -20.82 -12.91 -19.84
CA CYS A 265 -19.69 -12.97 -18.89
C CYS A 265 -20.03 -13.32 -17.43
N GLU A 266 -21.31 -13.51 -17.10
CA GLU A 266 -21.81 -14.00 -15.79
C GLU A 266 -21.61 -13.07 -14.57
N LEU A 267 -20.85 -11.97 -14.68
CA LEU A 267 -20.62 -11.03 -13.58
C LEU A 267 -21.92 -10.54 -12.92
N CYS A 268 -22.94 -10.21 -13.70
CA CYS A 268 -24.21 -9.72 -13.15
C CYS A 268 -24.96 -10.75 -12.30
N ALA A 269 -24.87 -12.04 -12.65
CA ALA A 269 -25.45 -13.14 -11.88
C ALA A 269 -24.62 -13.40 -10.61
N ALA A 270 -23.30 -13.50 -10.76
CA ALA A 270 -22.37 -13.76 -9.67
C ALA A 270 -22.38 -12.68 -8.56
N PHE A 271 -22.54 -11.41 -8.94
CA PHE A 271 -22.57 -10.29 -7.98
C PHE A 271 -23.98 -9.91 -7.49
N CYS A 272 -25.05 -10.58 -7.94
CA CYS A 272 -26.40 -10.26 -7.48
C CYS A 272 -26.67 -10.88 -6.10
N PRO A 273 -26.79 -10.11 -5.01
CA PRO A 273 -27.00 -10.67 -3.66
C PRO A 273 -28.38 -11.33 -3.51
N GLY A 274 -29.37 -10.88 -4.30
CA GLY A 274 -30.71 -11.45 -4.31
C GLY A 274 -30.90 -12.61 -5.28
N SER A 275 -29.83 -13.05 -5.98
CA SER A 275 -29.90 -14.09 -7.02
C SER A 275 -31.01 -13.83 -8.07
N VAL A 276 -31.18 -12.56 -8.44
CA VAL A 276 -32.25 -12.09 -9.35
C VAL A 276 -31.96 -12.48 -10.81
N LEU A 277 -30.70 -12.72 -11.14
CA LEU A 277 -30.20 -12.91 -12.50
C LEU A 277 -29.54 -14.27 -12.65
N GLU A 278 -29.84 -14.97 -13.74
CA GLU A 278 -29.18 -16.21 -14.15
C GLU A 278 -28.73 -16.16 -15.60
N MET A 279 -27.82 -17.06 -15.95
CA MET A 279 -27.35 -17.21 -17.32
C MET A 279 -28.15 -18.30 -18.05
N VAL A 280 -28.84 -17.91 -19.11
CA VAL A 280 -29.69 -18.79 -19.95
C VAL A 280 -29.17 -18.81 -21.38
N GLU A 281 -29.61 -19.80 -22.16
CA GLU A 281 -29.29 -19.90 -23.59
C GLU A 281 -30.39 -19.21 -24.42
N ILE A 282 -30.00 -18.20 -25.20
CA ILE A 282 -30.88 -17.47 -26.13
C ILE A 282 -30.16 -17.41 -27.47
N ASP A 283 -30.81 -17.91 -28.53
CA ASP A 283 -30.25 -17.98 -29.89
C ASP A 283 -28.84 -18.62 -29.96
N GLY A 284 -28.64 -19.70 -29.20
CA GLY A 284 -27.38 -20.44 -29.13
C GLY A 284 -26.24 -19.70 -28.42
N LYS A 285 -26.53 -18.60 -27.72
CA LYS A 285 -25.55 -17.82 -26.95
C LYS A 285 -25.96 -17.73 -25.48
N LYS A 286 -24.99 -17.76 -24.58
CA LYS A 286 -25.19 -17.56 -23.14
C LYS A 286 -25.51 -16.08 -22.87
N LYS A 287 -26.68 -15.79 -22.30
CA LYS A 287 -27.21 -14.44 -22.03
C LYS A 287 -27.76 -14.36 -20.61
N SER A 288 -27.80 -13.16 -20.03
CA SER A 288 -28.39 -12.94 -18.70
C SER A 288 -29.91 -12.82 -18.82
N SER A 289 -30.65 -13.38 -17.86
CA SER A 289 -32.11 -13.26 -17.74
C SER A 289 -32.52 -13.01 -16.29
N VAL A 290 -33.63 -12.32 -16.11
CA VAL A 290 -34.26 -12.08 -14.80
C VAL A 290 -35.09 -13.29 -14.42
N ILE A 291 -34.87 -13.85 -13.24
CA ILE A 291 -35.58 -15.04 -12.75
C ILE A 291 -36.39 -14.79 -11.46
N ALA A 292 -36.00 -13.79 -10.66
CA ALA A 292 -36.58 -13.55 -9.33
C ALA A 292 -36.62 -12.04 -9.02
N ILE A 293 -37.42 -11.29 -9.79
CA ILE A 293 -37.47 -9.82 -9.69
C ILE A 293 -37.93 -9.33 -8.31
N GLU A 294 -38.74 -10.13 -7.62
CA GLU A 294 -39.21 -9.90 -6.26
C GLU A 294 -38.09 -9.82 -5.21
N ASN A 295 -36.91 -10.40 -5.51
CA ASN A 295 -35.74 -10.34 -4.64
C ASN A 295 -34.83 -9.14 -4.94
N CYS A 296 -35.20 -8.29 -5.90
CA CYS A 296 -34.37 -7.16 -6.32
C CYS A 296 -34.38 -6.03 -5.28
N SER A 297 -33.23 -5.79 -4.66
CA SER A 297 -33.02 -4.67 -3.73
C SER A 297 -32.66 -3.35 -4.41
N SER A 298 -32.66 -3.29 -5.75
CA SER A 298 -32.26 -2.11 -6.53
C SER A 298 -30.89 -1.53 -6.15
N CYS A 299 -29.92 -2.39 -5.82
CA CYS A 299 -28.57 -1.96 -5.45
C CYS A 299 -27.69 -1.52 -6.63
N TYR A 300 -28.16 -1.64 -7.87
CA TYR A 300 -27.45 -1.33 -9.12
C TYR A 300 -26.13 -2.11 -9.35
N THR A 301 -25.80 -3.10 -8.51
CA THR A 301 -24.58 -3.92 -8.68
C THR A 301 -24.51 -4.58 -10.06
N CYS A 302 -25.62 -5.16 -10.56
CA CYS A 302 -25.65 -5.76 -11.89
C CYS A 302 -25.40 -4.76 -13.03
N VAL A 303 -25.85 -3.51 -12.88
CA VAL A 303 -25.62 -2.42 -13.83
C VAL A 303 -24.14 -2.03 -13.82
N GLY A 304 -23.56 -1.82 -12.63
CA GLY A 304 -22.15 -1.46 -12.47
C GLY A 304 -21.19 -2.56 -12.93
N GLN A 305 -21.52 -3.82 -12.68
CA GLN A 305 -20.68 -4.98 -13.03
C GLN A 305 -20.77 -5.37 -14.51
N CYS A 306 -21.68 -4.78 -15.30
CA CYS A 306 -21.84 -5.14 -16.70
C CYS A 306 -20.82 -4.40 -17.59
N PRO A 307 -19.76 -5.07 -18.11
CA PRO A 307 -18.74 -4.39 -18.92
C PRO A 307 -19.29 -3.86 -20.26
N GLN A 308 -20.44 -4.39 -20.71
CA GLN A 308 -21.10 -4.01 -21.95
C GLN A 308 -22.21 -2.97 -21.74
N LYS A 309 -22.46 -2.54 -20.49
CA LYS A 309 -23.55 -1.63 -20.13
C LYS A 309 -24.90 -2.10 -20.71
N ALA A 310 -25.13 -3.41 -20.64
CA ALA A 310 -26.29 -4.08 -21.22
C ALA A 310 -27.49 -4.14 -20.26
N ILE A 311 -27.32 -3.75 -19.00
CA ILE A 311 -28.36 -3.84 -17.97
C ILE A 311 -28.77 -2.44 -17.53
N GLN A 312 -30.08 -2.22 -17.40
CA GLN A 312 -30.66 -0.99 -16.85
C GLN A 312 -31.70 -1.36 -15.78
N LEU A 313 -31.82 -0.52 -14.75
CA LEU A 313 -32.91 -0.59 -13.78
C LEU A 313 -33.85 0.59 -14.02
N LYS A 314 -35.15 0.33 -14.01
CA LYS A 314 -36.20 1.35 -14.09
C LYS A 314 -37.13 1.17 -12.89
N HIS A 315 -37.32 2.25 -12.13
CA HIS A 315 -38.39 2.31 -11.15
C HIS A 315 -39.68 2.67 -11.89
N ARG A 316 -40.75 1.90 -11.70
CA ARG A 316 -42.05 2.26 -12.25
C ARG A 316 -42.64 3.39 -11.41
N THR A 317 -42.84 4.54 -12.03
CA THR A 317 -43.71 5.60 -11.52
C THR A 317 -45.05 5.48 -12.25
N LYS A 318 -46.16 5.37 -11.52
CA LYS A 318 -47.48 5.57 -12.14
C LYS A 318 -47.55 7.03 -12.60
N VAL A 319 -47.72 7.23 -13.90
CA VAL A 319 -48.19 8.52 -14.42
C VAL A 319 -49.66 8.60 -14.03
N GLY A 320 -49.97 9.54 -13.12
CA GLY A 320 -51.35 9.88 -12.78
C GLY A 320 -52.07 10.53 -13.95
#